data_AF-A0A7Y4CRG3-F1
#
_entry.id   AF-A0A7Y4CRG3-F1
#
_cell.length_a   1.000
_cell.length_b   1.000
_cell.length_c   1.000
_cell.angle_alpha   90.00
_cell.angle_beta   90.00
_cell.angle_gamma   90.00
#
_symmetry.space_group_name_H-M   'P 1'
#
loop_
_entity.id
_entity.type
_entity.pdbx_description
1 polymer ?
#
loop_
_entity_poly.entity_id
_entity_poly.type
_entity_poly.pdbx_seq_one_letter_code
_entity_poly.pdbx_strand_id
1 'polypeptide(L)'
;MSHEDEYLSVAELIEFQKEETRDIIEALIEDGSDPEALYDIEHHLFAEDFEVLEKAVVEAFKMGFEVLEAEETEDEDGNKLLCCDATMQSALDAEAIDAQVEKLVNLAEKFDIIYDGWGTYYEGEDAIYPEEDDEGEE
;
A
#
# COMPACT_ATOMS: atom_id res chain seq x y z
N MET A 1 31.01 5.73 -3.48
CA MET A 1 29.99 6.18 -4.43
C MET A 1 28.83 6.51 -3.53
N SER A 2 28.57 7.80 -3.35
CA SER A 2 27.40 8.27 -2.61
C SER A 2 26.19 7.70 -3.34
N HIS A 3 25.44 6.80 -2.69
CA HIS A 3 24.06 6.58 -3.07
C HIS A 3 23.38 7.91 -2.81
N GLU A 4 23.31 8.73 -3.85
CA GLU A 4 22.22 9.68 -3.96
C GLU A 4 21.00 8.76 -4.16
N ASP A 5 20.39 8.33 -3.07
CA ASP A 5 18.97 8.03 -3.07
C ASP A 5 18.30 9.34 -3.48
N GLU A 6 18.18 9.53 -4.79
CA GLU A 6 17.35 10.56 -5.39
C GLU A 6 15.93 10.20 -4.99
N TYR A 7 15.55 10.58 -3.77
CA TYR A 7 14.16 10.62 -3.35
C TYR A 7 13.40 11.35 -4.45
N LEU A 8 12.59 10.61 -5.23
CA LEU A 8 11.70 11.22 -6.18
C LEU A 8 10.84 12.22 -5.42
N SER A 9 10.68 13.42 -5.98
CA SER A 9 9.75 14.36 -5.36
C SER A 9 8.36 13.73 -5.29
N VAL A 10 7.56 14.10 -4.28
CA VAL A 10 6.18 13.60 -4.11
C VAL A 10 5.40 13.65 -5.43
N ALA A 11 5.58 14.73 -6.21
CA ALA A 11 4.94 14.89 -7.50
C ALA A 11 5.40 13.87 -8.55
N GLU A 12 6.70 13.57 -8.61
CA GLU A 12 7.24 12.58 -9.56
C GLU A 12 6.87 11.15 -9.16
N LEU A 13 6.86 10.84 -7.85
CA LEU A 13 6.41 9.54 -7.35
C LEU A 13 4.93 9.31 -7.64
N ILE A 14 4.09 10.34 -7.47
CA ILE A 14 2.67 10.27 -7.85
C ILE A 14 2.51 10.04 -9.36
N GLU A 15 3.24 10.77 -10.21
CA GLU A 15 3.16 10.58 -11.66
C GLU A 15 3.60 9.18 -12.09
N PHE A 16 4.68 8.66 -11.51
CA PHE A 16 5.16 7.30 -11.76
C PHE A 16 4.12 6.26 -11.31
N GLN A 17 3.61 6.40 -10.09
CA GLN A 17 2.63 5.45 -9.57
C GLN A 17 1.32 5.47 -10.37
N LYS A 18 0.93 6.63 -10.91
CA LYS A 18 -0.24 6.76 -11.80
C LYS A 18 -0.08 5.99 -13.11
N GLU A 19 1.13 5.96 -13.66
CA GLU A 19 1.43 5.18 -14.86
C GLU A 19 1.39 3.69 -14.53
N GLU A 20 2.14 3.26 -13.51
CA GLU A 20 2.19 1.85 -13.06
C GLU A 20 0.81 1.32 -12.66
N THR A 21 -0.01 2.14 -11.98
CA THR A 21 -1.34 1.75 -11.54
C THR A 21 -2.24 1.38 -12.72
N ARG A 22 -2.18 2.14 -13.81
CA ARG A 22 -2.96 1.84 -15.01
C ARG A 22 -2.51 0.57 -15.68
N ASP A 23 -1.19 0.37 -15.77
CA ASP A 23 -0.61 -0.83 -16.36
C ASP A 23 -0.97 -2.09 -15.56
N ILE A 24 -0.92 -2.01 -14.22
CA ILE A 24 -1.30 -3.11 -13.31
C ILE A 24 -2.79 -3.42 -13.44
N ILE A 25 -3.67 -2.40 -13.41
CA ILE A 25 -5.12 -2.60 -13.55
C ILE A 25 -5.45 -3.21 -14.91
N GLU A 26 -4.85 -2.71 -16.00
CA GLU A 26 -5.05 -3.26 -17.34
C GLU A 26 -4.60 -4.73 -17.39
N ALA A 27 -3.43 -5.06 -16.85
CA ALA A 27 -2.95 -6.43 -16.78
C ALA A 27 -3.86 -7.35 -15.96
N LEU A 28 -4.37 -6.89 -14.81
CA LEU A 28 -5.30 -7.65 -13.97
C LEU A 28 -6.61 -7.94 -14.71
N ILE A 29 -7.17 -6.93 -15.37
CA ILE A 29 -8.41 -7.08 -16.17
C ILE A 29 -8.17 -7.99 -17.38
N GLU A 30 -7.03 -7.87 -18.07
CA GLU A 30 -6.66 -8.76 -19.18
C GLU A 30 -6.50 -10.21 -18.73
N ASP A 31 -6.01 -10.43 -17.51
CA ASP A 31 -5.87 -11.76 -16.90
C ASP A 31 -7.20 -12.30 -16.35
N GLY A 32 -8.30 -11.54 -16.46
CA GLY A 32 -9.65 -11.97 -16.13
C GLY A 32 -10.15 -11.55 -14.75
N SER A 33 -9.49 -10.59 -14.10
CA SER A 33 -9.98 -9.97 -12.86
C SER A 33 -11.28 -9.20 -13.09
N ASP A 34 -12.18 -9.21 -12.12
CA ASP A 34 -13.46 -8.52 -12.21
C ASP A 34 -13.34 -7.04 -11.80
N PRO A 35 -13.48 -6.06 -12.71
CA PRO A 35 -13.30 -4.65 -12.37
C PRO A 35 -14.40 -4.09 -11.45
N GLU A 36 -15.52 -4.78 -11.29
CA GLU A 36 -16.62 -4.39 -10.40
C GLU A 36 -16.48 -5.02 -8.99
N ALA A 37 -15.54 -5.96 -8.81
CA ALA A 37 -15.22 -6.51 -7.49
C ALA A 37 -14.56 -5.46 -6.58
N LEU A 38 -14.67 -5.70 -5.28
CA LEU A 38 -14.04 -4.86 -4.27
C LEU A 38 -12.69 -5.45 -3.92
N TYR A 39 -11.63 -4.70 -4.24
CA TYR A 39 -10.27 -5.08 -3.95
C TYR A 39 -9.79 -4.39 -2.68
N ASP A 40 -9.07 -5.14 -1.87
CA ASP A 40 -8.32 -4.60 -0.75
C ASP A 40 -7.00 -4.05 -1.28
N ILE A 41 -6.93 -2.73 -1.42
CA ILE A 41 -5.73 -2.01 -1.84
C ILE A 41 -4.85 -1.83 -0.62
N GLU A 42 -3.70 -2.50 -0.59
CA GLU A 42 -2.73 -2.46 0.51
C GLU A 42 -1.59 -1.51 0.19
N HIS A 43 -1.27 -0.62 1.13
CA HIS A 43 -0.21 0.37 1.01
C HIS A 43 0.86 0.16 2.09
N HIS A 44 2.11 0.01 1.66
CA HIS A 44 3.22 -0.25 2.57
C HIS A 44 3.90 1.07 2.96
N LEU A 45 3.97 1.32 4.26
CA LEU A 45 4.61 2.51 4.82
C LEU A 45 5.69 2.10 5.83
N PHE A 46 6.80 2.83 5.81
CA PHE A 46 7.92 2.64 6.74
C PHE A 46 8.20 3.90 7.53
N ALA A 47 8.55 3.76 8.80
CA ALA A 47 8.92 4.86 9.68
C ALA A 47 10.12 4.50 10.55
N GLU A 48 10.99 5.48 10.80
CA GLU A 48 12.08 5.33 11.76
C GLU A 48 11.62 5.49 13.22
N ASP A 49 10.54 6.27 13.44
CA ASP A 49 10.04 6.62 14.77
C ASP A 49 8.59 6.14 14.99
N PHE A 50 8.37 5.36 16.05
CA PHE A 50 7.03 4.88 16.44
C PHE A 50 6.04 6.03 16.71
N GLU A 51 6.49 7.12 17.35
CA GLU A 51 5.62 8.28 17.64
C GLU A 51 5.14 9.00 16.37
N VAL A 52 5.93 8.92 15.31
CA VAL A 52 5.58 9.47 14.00
C VAL A 52 4.60 8.53 13.31
N LEU A 53 4.90 7.23 13.31
CA LEU A 53 4.04 6.21 12.75
C LEU A 53 2.65 6.23 13.37
N GLU A 54 2.54 6.31 14.71
CA GLU A 54 1.24 6.39 15.39
C GLU A 54 0.40 7.58 14.91
N LYS A 55 1.03 8.74 14.65
CA LYS A 55 0.31 9.91 14.14
C LYS A 55 -0.11 9.75 12.68
N ALA A 56 0.76 9.16 11.87
CA ALA A 56 0.47 8.83 10.49
C ALA A 56 -0.71 7.85 10.39
N VAL A 57 -0.67 6.77 11.17
CA VAL A 57 -1.74 5.76 11.34
C VAL A 57 -3.06 6.42 11.71
N VAL A 58 -3.06 7.29 12.73
CA VAL A 58 -4.27 7.98 13.18
C VAL A 58 -4.84 8.90 12.10
N GLU A 59 -3.99 9.54 11.29
CA GLU A 59 -4.45 10.41 10.21
C GLU A 59 -4.96 9.60 9.01
N ALA A 60 -4.29 8.51 8.64
CA ALA A 60 -4.75 7.56 7.62
C ALA A 60 -6.12 6.96 8.00
N PHE A 61 -6.28 6.56 9.27
CA PHE A 61 -7.56 6.08 9.80
C PHE A 61 -8.69 7.11 9.66
N LYS A 62 -8.41 8.40 9.91
CA LYS A 62 -9.42 9.47 9.69
C LYS A 62 -9.76 9.69 8.21
N MET A 63 -8.83 9.37 7.30
CA MET A 63 -9.05 9.45 5.86
C MET A 63 -9.87 8.26 5.33
N GLY A 64 -10.07 7.22 6.14
CA GLY A 64 -10.86 6.04 5.81
C GLY A 64 -10.02 4.80 5.46
N PHE A 65 -8.71 4.83 5.72
CA PHE A 65 -7.84 3.65 5.57
C PHE A 65 -7.88 2.80 6.84
N GLU A 66 -7.83 1.49 6.69
CA GLU A 66 -7.64 0.55 7.79
C GLU A 66 -6.16 0.26 7.92
N VAL A 67 -5.53 0.75 8.98
CA VAL A 67 -4.10 0.54 9.19
C VAL A 67 -3.89 -0.64 10.12
N LEU A 68 -3.09 -1.60 9.66
CA LEU A 68 -2.70 -2.80 10.39
C LEU A 68 -1.66 -2.46 11.48
N GLU A 69 -1.41 -3.44 12.36
CA GLU A 69 -0.45 -3.26 13.45
C GLU A 69 0.95 -3.04 12.88
N ALA A 70 1.68 -2.06 13.45
CA ALA A 70 3.04 -1.79 13.02
C ALA A 70 3.98 -2.90 13.51
N GLU A 71 4.82 -3.42 12.61
CA GLU A 71 5.83 -4.42 12.92
C GLU A 71 7.24 -3.83 12.88
N GLU A 72 8.15 -4.32 13.73
CA GLU A 72 9.57 -3.97 13.66
C GLU A 72 10.25 -4.79 12.56
N THR A 73 10.79 -4.11 11.56
CA THR A 73 11.59 -4.68 10.48
C THR A 73 13.02 -4.13 10.49
N GLU A 74 13.92 -4.72 9.71
CA GLU A 74 15.30 -4.25 9.55
C GLU A 74 15.54 -3.89 8.07
N ASP A 75 16.14 -2.74 7.80
CA ASP A 75 16.54 -2.35 6.45
C ASP A 75 17.78 -3.12 5.95
N GLU A 76 18.17 -2.88 4.70
CA GLU A 76 19.34 -3.52 4.08
C GLU A 76 20.68 -3.19 4.78
N ASP A 77 20.72 -2.10 5.56
CA ASP A 77 21.84 -1.66 6.38
C ASP A 77 21.78 -2.18 7.83
N GLY A 78 20.70 -2.89 8.21
CA GLY A 78 20.45 -3.42 9.55
C GLY A 78 19.93 -2.38 10.55
N ASN A 79 19.39 -1.25 10.08
CA ASN A 79 18.67 -0.31 10.94
C ASN A 79 17.26 -0.81 11.20
N LYS A 80 16.81 -0.65 12.44
CA LYS A 80 15.44 -0.99 12.82
C LYS A 80 14.49 0.06 12.30
N LEU A 81 13.56 -0.37 11.45
CA LEU A 81 12.45 0.42 10.96
C LEU A 81 11.14 -0.18 11.46
N LEU A 82 10.08 0.60 11.43
CA LEU A 82 8.73 0.12 11.64
C LEU A 82 8.00 0.11 10.31
N CYS A 83 7.42 -1.02 9.93
CA CYS A 83 6.53 -1.12 8.79
C CYS A 83 5.08 -1.14 9.25
N CYS A 84 4.20 -0.46 8.52
CA CYS A 84 2.77 -0.60 8.70
C CYS A 84 2.08 -0.67 7.35
N ASP A 85 1.02 -1.48 7.30
CA ASP A 85 0.24 -1.67 6.09
C ASP A 85 -1.10 -0.95 6.25
N ALA A 86 -1.42 -0.08 5.30
CA ALA A 86 -2.69 0.63 5.26
C ALA A 86 -3.53 0.07 4.12
N THR A 87 -4.65 -0.57 4.45
CA THR A 87 -5.58 -1.14 3.47
C THR A 87 -6.79 -0.24 3.25
N MET A 88 -7.32 -0.24 2.04
CA MET A 88 -8.59 0.41 1.73
C MET A 88 -9.35 -0.36 0.65
N GLN A 89 -10.62 -0.64 0.93
CA GLN A 89 -11.50 -1.30 -0.04
C GLN A 89 -11.94 -0.34 -1.14
N SER A 90 -11.60 -0.67 -2.38
CA SER A 90 -12.08 0.05 -3.57
C SER A 90 -12.16 -0.87 -4.79
N ALA A 91 -12.94 -0.48 -5.80
CA ALA A 91 -12.90 -1.16 -7.09
C ALA A 91 -11.52 -0.97 -7.76
N LEU A 92 -11.20 -1.81 -8.76
CA LEU A 92 -10.03 -1.67 -9.64
C LEU A 92 -10.18 -0.43 -10.54
N ASP A 93 -10.16 0.75 -9.93
CA ASP A 93 -10.30 2.05 -10.56
C ASP A 93 -9.03 2.87 -10.34
N ALA A 94 -8.39 3.26 -11.45
CA ALA A 94 -7.14 3.99 -11.40
C ALA A 94 -7.30 5.33 -10.67
N GLU A 95 -8.41 6.05 -10.85
CA GLU A 95 -8.62 7.33 -10.18
C GLU A 95 -8.80 7.14 -8.67
N ALA A 96 -9.46 6.06 -8.24
CA ALA A 96 -9.62 5.72 -6.84
C ALA A 96 -8.27 5.39 -6.17
N ILE A 97 -7.44 4.57 -6.81
CA ILE A 97 -6.11 4.19 -6.30
C ILE A 97 -5.17 5.39 -6.33
N ASP A 98 -5.16 6.17 -7.42
CA ASP A 98 -4.37 7.40 -7.56
C ASP A 98 -4.68 8.38 -6.41
N ALA A 99 -5.96 8.52 -6.06
CA ALA A 99 -6.37 9.38 -4.95
C ALA A 99 -5.95 8.82 -3.58
N GLN A 100 -5.81 7.51 -3.44
CA GLN A 100 -5.32 6.88 -2.22
C GLN A 100 -3.81 7.10 -2.06
N VAL A 101 -3.05 6.79 -3.12
CA VAL A 101 -1.60 7.04 -3.21
C VAL A 101 -1.31 8.50 -2.93
N GLU A 102 -2.00 9.43 -3.59
CA GLU A 102 -1.76 10.87 -3.38
C GLU A 102 -1.95 11.27 -1.91
N LYS A 103 -3.00 10.79 -1.24
CA LYS A 103 -3.21 11.07 0.20
C LYS A 103 -2.08 10.52 1.07
N LEU A 104 -1.68 9.27 0.83
CA LEU A 104 -0.66 8.59 1.63
C LEU A 104 0.74 9.15 1.38
N VAL A 105 1.08 9.50 0.14
CA VAL A 105 2.37 10.14 -0.17
C VAL A 105 2.46 11.54 0.45
N ASN A 106 1.38 12.34 0.41
CA ASN A 106 1.35 13.64 1.10
C ASN A 106 1.42 13.47 2.63
N LEU A 107 0.79 12.43 3.16
CA LEU A 107 0.88 12.08 4.58
C LEU A 107 2.32 11.64 4.92
N ALA A 108 2.97 10.92 4.02
CA ALA A 108 4.32 10.45 4.18
C ALA A 108 5.32 11.60 4.30
N GLU A 109 5.26 12.55 3.37
CA GLU A 109 6.06 13.78 3.42
C GLU A 109 5.77 14.61 4.69
N LYS A 110 4.50 14.70 5.10
CA LYS A 110 4.08 15.50 6.26
C LYS A 110 4.61 14.95 7.59
N PHE A 111 4.65 13.64 7.72
CA PHE A 111 5.07 12.97 8.94
C PHE A 111 6.55 12.55 8.89
N ASP A 112 7.24 12.67 7.75
CA ASP A 112 8.62 12.18 7.56
C ASP A 112 8.67 10.64 7.65
N ILE A 113 7.69 9.99 7.03
CA ILE A 113 7.67 8.53 6.82
C ILE A 113 7.89 8.23 5.33
N ILE A 114 8.24 6.98 5.04
CA ILE A 114 8.54 6.50 3.70
C ILE A 114 7.32 5.75 3.18
N TYR A 115 6.87 6.11 1.98
CA TYR A 115 5.87 5.36 1.25
C TYR A 115 6.59 4.50 0.20
N ASP A 116 6.45 3.18 0.30
CA ASP A 116 7.17 2.22 -0.55
C ASP A 116 6.37 1.85 -1.80
N GLY A 117 5.05 1.76 -1.68
CA GLY A 117 4.19 1.41 -2.79
C GLY A 117 2.84 0.90 -2.35
N TRP A 118 2.06 0.45 -3.34
CA TRP A 118 0.78 -0.21 -3.11
C TRP A 118 0.72 -1.54 -3.85
N GLY A 119 -0.15 -2.43 -3.37
CA GLY A 119 -0.46 -3.71 -3.96
C GLY A 119 -1.94 -4.05 -3.82
N THR A 120 -2.38 -5.04 -4.57
CA THR A 120 -3.73 -5.60 -4.47
C THR A 120 -3.66 -7.10 -4.70
N TYR A 121 -4.62 -7.84 -4.15
CA TYR A 121 -4.80 -9.24 -4.49
C TYR A 121 -5.43 -9.41 -5.87
N TYR A 122 -5.11 -10.52 -6.52
CA TYR A 122 -5.76 -10.95 -7.76
C TYR A 122 -7.08 -11.67 -7.42
N GLU A 123 -8.20 -11.15 -7.91
CA GLU A 123 -9.51 -11.79 -7.82
C GLU A 123 -10.00 -12.20 -9.22
N GLY A 124 -9.58 -13.38 -9.66
CA GLY A 124 -10.04 -14.04 -10.88
C GLY A 124 -10.59 -15.44 -10.60
N GLU A 125 -11.12 -16.11 -11.63
CA GLU A 125 -11.71 -17.46 -11.51
C GLU A 125 -10.69 -18.52 -11.05
N ASP A 126 -9.40 -18.27 -11.32
CA ASP A 126 -8.26 -19.08 -10.90
C ASP A 126 -7.59 -18.58 -9.60
N ALA A 127 -8.14 -17.56 -8.93
CA ALA A 127 -7.60 -17.05 -7.68
C ALA A 127 -7.62 -18.13 -6.60
N ILE A 128 -6.44 -18.41 -6.04
CA ILE A 128 -6.29 -19.34 -4.92
C ILE A 128 -6.57 -18.55 -3.65
N TYR A 129 -7.84 -18.52 -3.25
CA TYR A 129 -8.18 -18.09 -1.89
C TYR A 129 -7.54 -19.09 -0.92
N PRO A 130 -6.88 -18.64 0.16
CA PRO A 130 -6.52 -19.55 1.22
C PRO A 130 -7.81 -20.25 1.64
N GLU A 131 -7.89 -21.57 1.44
CA GLU A 131 -9.01 -22.36 1.95
C GLU A 131 -9.07 -22.04 3.44
N GLU A 132 -10.18 -21.45 3.90
CA GLU A 132 -10.43 -21.30 5.33
C GLU A 132 -10.15 -22.67 5.94
N ASP A 133 -9.12 -22.75 6.80
CA ASP A 133 -8.79 -23.97 7.52
C ASP A 133 -10.06 -24.29 8.31
N ASP A 134 -10.89 -25.17 7.75
CA ASP A 134 -12.02 -25.80 8.41
C ASP A 134 -11.37 -26.58 9.55
N GLU A 135 -11.14 -25.89 10.68
CA GLU A 135 -10.89 -26.49 11.98
C GLU A 135 -12.15 -27.30 12.27
N GLY A 136 -12.22 -28.48 11.65
CA GLY A 136 -13.14 -29.53 11.95
C GLY A 136 -12.94 -29.88 13.42
N GLU A 137 -13.77 -29.27 14.27
CA GLU A 137 -14.06 -29.80 15.59
C GLU A 137 -14.61 -31.22 15.41
N GLU A 138 -13.77 -32.23 15.67
CA GLU A 138 -14.21 -33.58 16.04
C GLU A 138 -13.42 -34.18 17.21
#